data_AF-A0A7D9JLQ1-F1
#
_entry.id   AF-A0A7D9JLQ1-F1
#
_cell.length_a   1.000
_cell.length_b   1.000
_cell.length_c   1.000
_cell.angle_alpha   90.00
_cell.angle_beta   90.00
_cell.angle_gamma   90.00
#
_symmetry.space_group_name_H-M   'P 1'
#
loop_
_entity.id
_entity.type
_entity.pdbx_description
1 polymer ?
#
loop_
_entity_poly.entity_id
_entity_poly.type
_entity_poly.pdbx_seq_one_letter_code
_entity_poly.pdbx_strand_id
1 'polypeptide(L)'
;MFVDEKSKQKAVFTKNGSATQFHGNYNKRADAYGLWTAKGVASTQYKYQLLICDAAFYKGLLISGYTVNCYKRCDHWCSDKSSPYFRTSATPKTYSGVAFNENGHLPKSNRLVSAGIR
;
A
#
# COMPACT_ATOMS: atom_id res chain seq x y z
N MET A 1 4.13 -8.85 0.23
CA MET A 1 5.57 -8.52 0.41
C MET A 1 5.96 -7.51 -0.64
N PHE A 2 6.70 -6.48 -0.24
CA PHE A 2 7.37 -5.55 -1.14
C PHE A 2 8.88 -5.69 -0.97
N VAL A 3 9.62 -5.59 -2.06
CA VAL A 3 11.09 -5.61 -2.10
C VAL A 3 11.56 -4.40 -2.90
N ASP A 4 12.44 -3.60 -2.32
CA ASP A 4 13.17 -2.58 -3.08
C ASP A 4 14.36 -3.24 -3.77
N GLU A 5 14.39 -3.20 -5.10
CA GLU A 5 15.37 -3.98 -5.86
C GLU A 5 16.78 -3.39 -5.81
N LYS A 6 16.93 -2.13 -5.39
CA LYS A 6 18.25 -1.49 -5.25
C LYS A 6 18.89 -1.82 -3.91
N SER A 7 18.19 -1.58 -2.81
CA SER A 7 18.67 -1.80 -1.43
C SER A 7 18.48 -3.24 -0.94
N LYS A 8 17.67 -4.04 -1.66
CA LYS A 8 17.25 -5.40 -1.28
C LYS A 8 16.47 -5.48 0.03
N GLN A 9 16.01 -4.34 0.56
CA GLN A 9 15.16 -4.29 1.73
C GLN A 9 13.78 -4.89 1.45
N LYS A 10 13.21 -5.53 2.47
CA LYS A 10 11.93 -6.26 2.36
C LYS A 10 10.95 -5.78 3.43
N ALA A 11 9.71 -5.56 3.01
CA ALA A 11 8.57 -5.33 3.89
C ALA A 11 7.53 -6.43 3.66
N VAL A 12 7.15 -7.12 4.72
CA VAL A 12 6.16 -8.19 4.67
C VAL A 12 4.97 -7.78 5.52
N PHE A 13 3.77 -8.04 5.00
CA PHE A 13 2.53 -7.72 5.67
C PHE A 13 1.71 -8.99 5.79
N THR A 14 1.28 -9.32 7.00
CA THR A 14 0.52 -10.53 7.30
C THR A 14 -0.77 -10.19 8.01
N LYS A 15 -1.85 -10.89 7.66
CA LYS A 15 -3.14 -10.80 8.33
C LYS A 15 -3.50 -12.16 8.91
N ASN A 16 -4.15 -12.15 10.08
CA ASN A 16 -4.77 -13.35 10.64
C ASN A 16 -6.15 -13.59 9.99
N GLY A 17 -6.57 -14.85 9.91
CA GLY A 17 -7.87 -15.25 9.36
C GLY A 17 -7.79 -15.68 7.89
N SER A 18 -8.94 -15.65 7.21
CA SER A 18 -9.10 -16.19 5.86
C SER A 18 -8.29 -15.44 4.81
N ALA A 19 -7.77 -16.20 3.84
CA ALA A 19 -7.08 -15.65 2.67
C ALA A 19 -7.98 -14.69 1.89
N THR A 20 -7.40 -13.59 1.40
CA THR A 20 -8.09 -12.63 0.54
C THR A 20 -7.97 -13.09 -0.91
N GLN A 21 -9.11 -13.35 -1.56
CA GLN A 21 -9.13 -13.68 -2.99
C GLN A 21 -8.91 -12.41 -3.80
N PHE A 22 -8.14 -12.47 -4.89
CA PHE A 22 -7.97 -11.33 -5.80
C PHE A 22 -9.20 -11.13 -6.67
N HIS A 23 -9.80 -12.23 -7.11
CA HIS A 23 -11.01 -12.20 -7.90
C HIS A 23 -12.16 -11.54 -7.11
N GLY A 24 -12.88 -10.62 -7.76
CA GLY A 24 -13.98 -9.85 -7.14
C GLY A 24 -13.56 -8.78 -6.13
N ASN A 25 -12.26 -8.62 -5.88
CA ASN A 25 -11.71 -7.73 -4.84
C ASN A 25 -10.98 -6.52 -5.41
N TYR A 26 -11.09 -6.24 -6.70
CA TYR A 26 -10.60 -4.98 -7.24
C TYR A 26 -11.48 -3.81 -6.77
N ASN A 27 -10.85 -2.67 -6.54
CA ASN A 27 -11.52 -1.39 -6.28
C ASN A 27 -12.39 -1.33 -5.02
N LYS A 28 -12.24 -2.26 -4.06
CA LYS A 28 -12.90 -2.15 -2.75
C LYS A 28 -12.15 -1.20 -1.82
N ARG A 29 -12.89 -0.63 -0.87
CA ARG A 29 -12.33 0.13 0.26
C ARG A 29 -11.47 -0.81 1.12
N ALA A 30 -10.42 -0.27 1.73
CA ALA A 30 -9.37 -1.08 2.35
C ALA A 30 -9.83 -1.93 3.56
N ASP A 31 -10.94 -1.57 4.21
CA ASP A 31 -11.55 -2.36 5.28
C ASP A 31 -12.06 -3.72 4.80
N ALA A 32 -12.41 -3.85 3.52
CA ALA A 32 -12.81 -5.13 2.93
C ALA A 32 -11.73 -6.22 3.09
N TYR A 33 -10.47 -5.84 3.25
CA TYR A 33 -9.35 -6.77 3.42
C TYR A 33 -8.87 -6.88 4.88
N GLY A 34 -9.43 -6.08 5.80
CA GLY A 34 -8.97 -5.99 7.19
C GLY A 34 -7.59 -5.34 7.36
N LEU A 35 -7.13 -5.29 8.61
CA LEU A 35 -5.85 -4.68 8.99
C LEU A 35 -4.73 -5.71 9.08
N TRP A 36 -3.56 -5.33 8.58
CA TRP A 36 -2.38 -6.16 8.42
C TRP A 36 -1.29 -5.74 9.42
N THR A 37 -0.45 -6.70 9.81
CA THR A 37 0.71 -6.47 10.68
C THR A 37 1.97 -6.49 9.83
N ALA A 38 2.85 -5.51 10.05
CA ALA A 38 4.12 -5.39 9.35
C ALA A 38 5.23 -6.24 9.97
N LYS A 39 6.17 -6.64 9.11
CA LYS A 39 7.47 -7.26 9.43
C LYS A 39 8.53 -6.72 8.47
N GLY A 40 9.80 -6.89 8.81
CA GLY A 40 10.92 -6.37 8.01
C GLY A 40 11.15 -4.88 8.25
N VAL A 41 11.40 -4.11 7.19
CA VAL A 41 11.76 -2.68 7.32
C VAL A 41 10.58 -1.74 7.57
N ALA A 42 9.34 -2.25 7.45
CA ALA A 42 8.14 -1.47 7.72
C ALA A 42 7.95 -1.24 9.23
N SER A 43 7.61 0.00 9.61
CA SER A 43 7.38 0.37 11.02
C SER A 43 6.27 -0.48 11.66
N THR A 44 6.49 -0.97 12.88
CA THR A 44 5.49 -1.72 13.64
C THR A 44 4.52 -0.81 14.42
N GLN A 45 4.71 0.51 14.37
CA GLN A 45 3.85 1.50 15.03
C GLN A 45 2.45 1.59 14.40
N TYR A 46 2.30 1.11 13.17
CA TYR A 46 1.06 1.18 12.41
C TYR A 46 0.45 -0.20 12.22
N LYS A 47 -0.89 -0.26 12.23
CA LYS A 47 -1.59 -1.28 11.46
C LYS A 47 -1.60 -0.88 9.99
N TYR A 48 -1.60 -1.85 9.10
CA TYR A 48 -1.51 -1.60 7.66
C TYR A 48 -2.81 -1.97 6.96
N GLN A 49 -3.10 -1.29 5.86
CA GLN A 49 -4.30 -1.51 5.05
C GLN A 49 -3.89 -1.74 3.59
N LEU A 50 -4.55 -2.68 2.93
CA LEU A 50 -4.31 -3.06 1.53
C LEU A 50 -5.30 -2.37 0.61
N LEU A 51 -4.86 -2.01 -0.60
CA LEU A 51 -5.69 -1.67 -1.73
C LEU A 51 -5.23 -2.47 -2.95
N ILE A 52 -6.21 -3.03 -3.65
CA ILE A 52 -6.05 -3.69 -4.95
C ILE A 52 -6.90 -2.88 -5.92
N CYS A 53 -6.26 -2.17 -6.85
CA CYS A 53 -6.95 -1.21 -7.69
C CYS A 53 -6.75 -1.49 -9.17
N ASP A 54 -7.81 -1.29 -9.93
CA ASP A 54 -7.81 -1.06 -11.37
C ASP A 54 -8.76 0.12 -11.64
N ALA A 55 -8.32 1.31 -11.24
CA ALA A 55 -9.06 2.57 -11.37
C ALA A 55 -8.22 3.60 -12.13
N ALA A 56 -8.85 4.64 -12.67
CA ALA A 56 -8.14 5.70 -13.39
C ALA A 56 -7.07 6.39 -12.51
N PHE A 57 -7.41 6.64 -11.24
CA PHE A 57 -6.50 7.26 -10.26
C PHE A 57 -5.32 6.35 -9.90
N TYR A 58 -5.58 5.07 -9.65
CA TYR A 58 -4.56 4.13 -9.23
C TYR A 58 -4.82 2.71 -9.75
N LYS A 59 -3.76 2.08 -10.25
CA LYS A 59 -3.73 0.70 -10.72
C LYS A 59 -2.58 -0.04 -10.06
N GLY A 60 -2.87 -1.15 -9.38
CA GLY A 60 -1.88 -1.98 -8.71
C GLY A 60 -2.14 -2.18 -7.22
N LEU A 61 -1.05 -2.36 -6.46
CA LEU A 61 -1.05 -2.76 -5.06
C LEU A 61 -0.49 -1.66 -4.16
N LEU A 62 -1.32 -1.20 -3.22
CA LEU A 62 -0.91 -0.24 -2.20
C LEU A 62 -1.10 -0.86 -0.83
N ILE A 63 -0.03 -0.84 -0.04
CA ILE A 63 -0.10 -1.02 1.40
C ILE A 63 0.31 0.28 2.06
N SER A 64 -0.48 0.75 3.01
CA SER A 64 -0.15 1.96 3.77
C SER A 64 -0.53 1.79 5.24
N GLY A 65 0.00 2.66 6.09
CA GLY A 65 -0.46 2.73 7.47
C GLY A 65 -1.94 3.11 7.54
N TYR A 66 -2.61 2.60 8.55
CA TYR A 66 -3.95 2.97 8.96
C TYR A 66 -3.84 4.06 10.02
N THR A 67 -4.29 5.26 9.68
CA THR A 67 -4.24 6.45 10.52
C THR A 67 -5.60 7.12 10.52
N VAL A 68 -5.85 7.94 11.55
CA VAL A 68 -7.02 8.83 11.67
C VAL A 68 -8.37 8.13 11.39
N ASN A 69 -8.50 6.85 11.76
CA ASN A 69 -9.68 6.02 11.54
C ASN A 69 -10.19 6.01 10.07
N CYS A 70 -9.28 6.19 9.09
CA CYS A 70 -9.65 6.33 7.68
C CYS A 70 -9.17 5.15 6.84
N TYR A 71 -10.14 4.41 6.29
CA TYR A 71 -9.88 3.39 5.28
C TYR A 71 -9.78 4.03 3.90
N LYS A 72 -8.64 3.82 3.25
CA LYS A 72 -8.37 4.36 1.93
C LYS A 72 -9.23 3.67 0.86
N ARG A 73 -9.42 4.37 -0.25
CA ARG A 73 -10.05 3.89 -1.49
C ARG A 73 -9.09 4.11 -2.66
N CYS A 74 -9.38 3.51 -3.80
CA CYS A 74 -8.54 3.64 -5.00
C CYS A 74 -8.46 5.08 -5.54
N ASP A 75 -9.33 5.99 -5.12
CA ASP A 75 -9.40 7.40 -5.52
C ASP A 75 -9.26 8.37 -4.33
N HIS A 76 -9.08 7.86 -3.11
CA HIS A 76 -9.07 8.67 -1.90
C HIS A 76 -8.15 8.09 -0.82
N TRP A 77 -7.02 8.77 -0.59
CA TRP A 77 -5.98 8.34 0.37
C TRP A 77 -5.97 9.13 1.67
N CYS A 78 -7.13 9.71 2.05
CA CYS A 78 -7.35 10.33 3.35
C CYS A 78 -6.43 11.52 3.69
N SER A 79 -5.84 12.19 2.69
CA SER A 79 -4.83 13.24 2.90
C SER A 79 -3.66 12.80 3.81
N ASP A 80 -3.44 11.49 3.92
CA ASP A 80 -2.44 10.91 4.82
C ASP A 80 -1.05 11.19 4.26
N LYS A 81 -0.32 12.06 4.98
CA LYS A 81 1.05 12.50 4.67
C LYS A 81 2.09 11.89 5.60
N SER A 82 1.67 11.14 6.62
CA SER A 82 2.53 10.74 7.74
C SER A 82 2.81 9.24 7.77
N SER A 83 1.83 8.41 7.39
CA SER A 83 2.02 6.96 7.50
C SER A 83 2.93 6.41 6.39
N PRO A 84 3.62 5.28 6.60
CA PRO A 84 4.44 4.67 5.56
C PRO A 84 3.59 4.11 4.41
N TYR A 85 4.03 4.32 3.17
CA TYR A 85 3.42 3.77 1.95
C TYR A 85 4.36 2.80 1.23
N PHE A 86 3.75 1.75 0.70
CA PHE A 86 4.31 0.76 -0.21
C PHE A 86 3.38 0.69 -1.41
N ARG A 87 3.68 1.41 -2.48
CA ARG A 87 2.79 1.53 -3.66
C ARG A 87 3.55 1.31 -4.95
N THR A 88 2.90 0.61 -5.89
CA THR A 88 3.49 0.28 -7.20
C THR A 88 3.49 1.42 -8.21
N SER A 89 2.61 2.42 -8.08
CA SER A 89 2.50 3.58 -8.97
C SER A 89 1.45 4.58 -8.46
N ALA A 90 1.21 5.66 -9.22
CA ALA A 90 -0.07 6.35 -9.29
C ALA A 90 -0.15 7.14 -10.60
N THR A 91 -1.36 7.32 -11.14
CA THR A 91 -1.55 8.04 -12.41
C THR A 91 -1.38 9.56 -12.27
N PRO A 92 -1.99 10.24 -11.28
CA PRO A 92 -1.91 11.70 -11.22
C PRO A 92 -0.52 12.16 -10.78
N LYS A 93 -0.05 13.27 -11.36
CA LYS A 93 1.27 13.87 -11.06
C LYS A 93 1.46 14.21 -9.58
N THR A 94 0.38 14.55 -8.87
CA THR A 94 0.39 14.89 -7.43
C THR A 94 0.54 13.68 -6.50
N TYR A 95 0.50 12.46 -7.05
CA TYR A 95 0.61 11.19 -6.32
C TYR A 95 1.61 10.23 -6.98
N SER A 96 2.36 10.69 -7.98
CA SER A 96 3.11 9.84 -8.90
C SER A 96 4.25 9.07 -8.23
N GLY A 97 4.78 8.10 -8.97
CA GLY A 97 5.95 7.33 -8.57
C GLY A 97 5.65 6.16 -7.64
N VAL A 98 6.72 5.47 -7.29
CA VAL A 98 6.72 4.26 -6.48
C VAL A 98 7.14 4.63 -5.07
N ALA A 99 6.41 4.14 -4.06
CA ALA A 99 6.78 4.35 -2.67
C ALA A 99 7.26 3.02 -2.08
N PHE A 100 8.38 3.06 -1.36
CA PHE A 100 8.84 1.95 -0.54
C PHE A 100 9.25 2.49 0.83
N ASN A 101 8.40 2.26 1.83
CA ASN A 101 8.57 2.75 3.19
C ASN A 101 8.74 4.28 3.28
N GLU A 102 8.01 5.00 2.43
CA GLU A 102 8.05 6.45 2.37
C GLU A 102 6.75 7.04 2.87
N ASN A 103 6.83 8.12 3.64
CA ASN A 103 5.64 8.68 4.26
C ASN A 103 4.76 9.39 3.23
N GLY A 104 3.47 9.10 3.36
CA GLY A 104 2.41 9.88 2.77
C GLY A 104 2.15 9.68 1.28
N HIS A 105 1.05 10.27 0.84
CA HIS A 105 0.60 10.20 -0.53
C HIS A 105 1.40 11.04 -1.53
N LEU A 106 2.32 11.90 -1.08
CA LEU A 106 3.05 12.86 -1.91
C LEU A 106 3.78 12.20 -3.11
N PRO A 107 4.12 12.95 -4.17
CA PRO A 107 4.89 12.44 -5.30
C PRO A 107 6.20 11.82 -4.84
N LYS A 108 6.57 10.68 -5.44
CA LYS A 108 7.84 9.97 -5.20
C LYS A 108 8.59 9.81 -6.51
N SER A 109 9.88 9.52 -6.42
CA SER A 109 10.68 9.19 -7.59
C SER A 109 10.31 7.81 -8.15
N ASN A 110 10.74 7.54 -9.38
CA ASN A 110 10.66 6.20 -9.93
C ASN A 110 11.64 5.28 -9.20
N ARG A 111 11.17 4.09 -8.86
CA ARG A 111 11.92 3.08 -8.12
C ARG A 111 11.51 1.70 -8.62
N LEU A 112 12.48 0.78 -8.74
CA LEU A 112 12.18 -0.60 -9.07
C LEU A 112 11.83 -1.37 -7.80
N VAL A 113 10.60 -1.87 -7.74
CA VAL A 113 10.11 -2.70 -6.63
C VAL A 113 9.45 -3.97 -7.15
N SER A 114 9.62 -5.06 -6.41
CA SER A 114 8.86 -6.29 -6.61
C SER A 114 7.76 -6.38 -5.56
N ALA A 115 6.53 -6.68 -5.99
CA ALA A 115 5.40 -6.93 -5.10
C ALA A 115 4.92 -8.37 -5.27
N GLY A 116 4.94 -9.14 -4.18
CA GLY A 116 4.50 -10.52 -4.14
C GLY A 116 3.39 -10.72 -3.13
N ILE A 117 2.39 -11.54 -3.48
CA ILE A 117 1.26 -11.87 -2.63
C ILE A 117 1.22 -13.38 -2.49
N ARG A 118 0.97 -13.84 -1.27
CA ARG A 118 0.93 -15.24 -0.89
C ARG A 118 -0.14 -15.45 0.16
#